data_AF-A0A0N0JB46-F1
#
_entry.id   AF-A0A0N0JB46-F1
#
_cell.length_a   1.000
_cell.length_b   1.000
_cell.length_c   1.000
_cell.angle_alpha   90.00
_cell.angle_beta   90.00
_cell.angle_gamma   90.00
#
_symmetry.space_group_name_H-M   'P 1'
#
loop_
_entity.id
_entity.type
_entity.pdbx_description
1 polymer ?
#
loop_
_entity_poly.entity_id
_entity_poly.type
_entity_poly.pdbx_seq_one_letter_code
_entity_poly.pdbx_strand_id
1 'polypeptide(L)'
;MNRSELLRPSLTRATPARAPYSQQVHFLASFFGGPFAALALAAINGERLGRWRRDAPWVLLGLLVYLALEVALLQTEAGRALLQQLDVWVGQGAHGLVVRVYALGCFVVFMLRHRREQAACDLVGLTRPAGLGPGIGLILGGFVLSYLLRTVLA
;
A
#
# COMPACT_ATOMS: atom_id res chain seq x y z
N MET A 1 -48.00 -9.99 8.62
CA MET A 1 -46.85 -10.02 7.68
C MET A 1 -47.39 -10.19 6.28
N ASN A 2 -47.24 -9.19 5.41
CA ASN A 2 -47.90 -9.15 4.11
C ASN A 2 -46.98 -9.75 3.03
N ARG A 3 -47.49 -10.60 2.12
CA ARG A 3 -46.69 -11.35 1.12
C ARG A 3 -45.88 -10.43 0.20
N SER A 4 -46.34 -9.19 0.04
CA SER A 4 -45.70 -8.11 -0.72
C SER A 4 -44.45 -7.53 -0.05
N GLU A 5 -44.28 -7.66 1.28
CA GLU A 5 -43.06 -7.23 1.98
C GLU A 5 -41.91 -8.21 1.77
N LEU A 6 -42.21 -9.51 1.58
CA LEU A 6 -41.21 -10.54 1.25
C LEU A 6 -40.64 -10.37 -0.17
N LEU A 7 -41.35 -9.66 -1.04
CA LEU A 7 -40.94 -9.40 -2.43
C LEU A 7 -40.28 -8.03 -2.61
N ARG A 8 -40.14 -7.22 -1.55
CA ARG A 8 -39.36 -5.99 -1.63
C ARG A 8 -37.87 -6.35 -1.66
N PRO A 9 -37.15 -6.10 -2.77
CA PRO A 9 -35.72 -6.35 -2.81
C PRO A 9 -35.05 -5.48 -1.74
N SER A 10 -34.52 -6.11 -0.70
CA SER A 10 -33.77 -5.48 0.40
C SER A 10 -32.46 -4.82 -0.07
N LEU A 11 -32.14 -4.95 -1.36
CA LEU A 11 -30.93 -4.45 -2.02
C LEU A 11 -31.01 -2.99 -2.45
N THR A 12 -32.11 -2.26 -2.20
CA THR A 12 -32.30 -0.89 -2.72
C THR A 12 -31.32 0.16 -2.17
N ARG A 13 -30.48 -0.18 -1.18
CA ARG A 13 -29.48 0.73 -0.58
C ARG A 13 -28.04 0.18 -0.55
N ALA A 14 -27.73 -0.90 -1.25
CA ALA A 14 -26.36 -1.39 -1.29
C ALA A 14 -25.49 -0.47 -2.17
N THR A 15 -24.44 0.14 -1.59
CA THR A 15 -23.44 0.88 -2.35
C THR A 15 -22.82 -0.03 -3.41
N PRO A 16 -22.72 0.40 -4.68
CA PRO A 16 -22.18 -0.46 -5.74
C PRO A 16 -20.76 -0.90 -5.40
N ALA A 17 -20.49 -2.20 -5.53
CA ALA A 17 -19.16 -2.76 -5.31
C ALA A 17 -18.16 -2.15 -6.30
N ARG A 18 -17.05 -1.62 -5.80
CA ARG A 18 -15.98 -1.05 -6.62
C ARG A 18 -14.80 -2.01 -6.66
N ALA A 19 -14.36 -2.39 -7.86
CA ALA A 19 -13.15 -3.17 -8.01
C ALA A 19 -11.93 -2.39 -7.45
N PRO A 20 -11.00 -3.05 -6.75
CA PRO A 20 -9.73 -2.45 -6.36
C PRO A 20 -8.83 -2.23 -7.58
N TYR A 21 -7.78 -1.41 -7.44
CA TYR A 21 -6.73 -1.31 -8.46
C TYR A 21 -6.01 -2.66 -8.65
N SER A 22 -5.43 -2.86 -9.82
CA SER A 22 -4.74 -4.11 -10.16
C SER A 22 -3.49 -4.33 -9.31
N GLN A 23 -3.09 -5.59 -9.16
CA GLN A 23 -1.84 -5.96 -8.48
C GLN A 23 -0.61 -5.35 -9.15
N GLN A 24 -0.62 -5.26 -10.49
CA GLN A 24 0.46 -4.65 -11.27
C GLN A 24 0.67 -3.18 -10.88
N VAL A 25 -0.43 -2.41 -10.74
CA VAL A 25 -0.35 -1.00 -10.33
C VAL A 25 0.19 -0.88 -8.91
N HIS A 26 -0.21 -1.80 -8.02
CA HIS A 26 0.29 -1.82 -6.65
C HIS A 26 1.77 -2.19 -6.57
N PHE A 27 2.20 -3.18 -7.34
CA PHE A 27 3.60 -3.51 -7.47
C PHE A 27 4.42 -2.32 -7.97
N LEU A 28 4.01 -1.69 -9.08
CA LEU A 28 4.71 -0.55 -9.68
C LEU A 28 4.78 0.64 -8.71
N ALA A 29 3.65 0.99 -8.08
CA ALA A 29 3.61 2.06 -7.09
C ALA A 29 4.55 1.78 -5.91
N SER A 30 4.58 0.54 -5.42
CA SER A 30 5.45 0.17 -4.30
C SER A 30 6.92 0.15 -4.67
N PHE A 31 7.26 -0.37 -5.85
CA PHE A 31 8.64 -0.50 -6.32
C PHE A 31 9.28 0.86 -6.63
N PHE A 32 8.55 1.73 -7.33
CA PHE A 32 9.05 3.03 -7.77
C PHE A 32 8.76 4.16 -6.79
N GLY A 33 7.59 4.15 -6.16
CA GLY A 33 7.15 5.20 -5.21
C GLY A 33 7.52 4.95 -3.75
N GLY A 34 8.02 3.75 -3.43
CA GLY A 34 8.47 3.39 -2.09
C GLY A 34 7.32 3.15 -1.09
N PRO A 35 7.64 3.14 0.21
CA PRO A 35 6.71 2.71 1.26
C PRO A 35 5.44 3.58 1.34
N PHE A 36 5.57 4.89 1.17
CA PHE A 36 4.42 5.79 1.17
C PHE A 36 3.42 5.47 0.04
N ALA A 37 3.93 5.24 -1.17
CA ALA A 37 3.08 4.88 -2.31
C ALA A 37 2.41 3.51 -2.12
N ALA A 38 3.15 2.52 -1.59
CA ALA A 38 2.62 1.20 -1.25
C ALA A 38 1.45 1.29 -0.26
N LEU A 39 1.67 1.98 0.87
CA LEU A 39 0.67 2.14 1.93
C LEU A 39 -0.53 2.99 1.48
N ALA A 40 -0.29 4.04 0.69
CA ALA A 40 -1.36 4.86 0.13
C ALA A 40 -2.25 4.06 -0.83
N LEU A 41 -1.67 3.25 -1.73
CA LEU A 41 -2.50 2.44 -2.62
C LEU A 41 -3.23 1.31 -1.87
N ALA A 42 -2.60 0.73 -0.85
CA ALA A 42 -3.27 -0.21 0.04
C ALA A 42 -4.48 0.43 0.74
N ALA A 43 -4.35 1.67 1.21
CA ALA A 43 -5.43 2.44 1.80
C ALA A 43 -6.57 2.71 0.82
N ILE A 44 -6.23 3.18 -0.39
CA ILE A 44 -7.19 3.43 -1.47
C ILE A 44 -7.94 2.13 -1.84
N ASN A 45 -7.25 1.00 -1.96
CA ASN A 45 -7.89 -0.28 -2.22
C ASN A 45 -8.81 -0.71 -1.05
N GLY A 46 -8.40 -0.48 0.20
CA GLY A 46 -9.22 -0.73 1.37
C GLY A 46 -10.51 0.10 1.41
N GLU A 47 -10.44 1.37 0.99
CA GLU A 47 -11.61 2.25 0.83
C GLU A 47 -12.53 1.76 -0.29
N ARG A 48 -11.99 1.46 -1.48
CA ARG A 48 -12.78 0.96 -2.62
C ARG A 48 -13.50 -0.34 -2.32
N LEU A 49 -12.88 -1.21 -1.51
CA LEU A 49 -13.46 -2.47 -1.04
C LEU A 49 -14.43 -2.30 0.15
N GLY A 50 -14.70 -1.07 0.61
CA GLY A 50 -15.61 -0.80 1.74
C GLY A 50 -15.11 -1.32 3.09
N ARG A 51 -13.80 -1.55 3.22
CA ARG A 51 -13.18 -2.21 4.39
C ARG A 51 -12.12 -1.35 5.07
N TRP A 52 -12.12 -0.04 4.83
CA TRP A 52 -11.14 0.88 5.41
C TRP A 52 -10.95 0.68 6.92
N ARG A 53 -12.03 0.51 7.70
CA ARG A 53 -11.95 0.27 9.15
C ARG A 53 -11.13 -0.98 9.53
N ARG A 54 -11.12 -2.01 8.67
CA ARG A 54 -10.37 -3.25 8.88
C ARG A 54 -8.92 -3.13 8.39
N ASP A 55 -8.65 -2.30 7.41
CA ASP A 55 -7.31 -2.16 6.80
C ASP A 55 -6.51 -0.99 7.40
N ALA A 56 -7.17 0.04 7.94
CA ALA A 56 -6.54 1.20 8.54
C ALA A 56 -5.53 0.86 9.64
N PRO A 57 -5.77 -0.09 10.57
CA PRO A 57 -4.76 -0.46 11.56
C PRO A 57 -3.48 -1.01 10.93
N TRP A 58 -3.59 -1.74 9.81
CA TRP A 58 -2.44 -2.32 9.11
C TRP A 58 -1.67 -1.28 8.31
N VAL A 59 -2.38 -0.34 7.70
CA VAL A 59 -1.76 0.81 7.03
C VAL A 59 -1.01 1.68 8.05
N LEU A 60 -1.64 1.98 9.18
CA LEU A 60 -1.02 2.74 10.26
C LEU A 60 0.18 2.00 10.86
N LEU A 61 0.06 0.70 11.13
CA LEU A 61 1.17 -0.11 11.63
C LEU A 61 2.33 -0.11 10.64
N GLY A 62 2.07 -0.31 9.35
CA GLY A 62 3.09 -0.21 8.31
C GLY A 62 3.77 1.15 8.32
N LEU A 63 3.00 2.23 8.37
CA LEU A 63 3.58 3.58 8.43
C LEU A 63 4.48 3.77 9.66
N LEU A 64 4.02 3.37 10.84
CA LEU A 64 4.80 3.51 12.08
C LEU A 64 6.08 2.67 12.06
N VAL A 65 6.02 1.42 11.56
CA VAL A 65 7.20 0.57 11.41
C VAL A 65 8.19 1.18 10.42
N TYR A 66 7.71 1.76 9.32
CA TYR A 66 8.57 2.43 8.36
C TYR A 66 9.27 3.65 8.97
N LEU A 67 8.54 4.51 9.68
CA LEU A 67 9.11 5.69 10.33
C LEU A 67 10.12 5.29 11.41
N ALA A 68 9.81 4.27 12.22
CA ALA A 68 10.73 3.73 13.21
C ALA A 68 11.99 3.16 12.57
N LEU A 69 11.86 2.47 11.43
CA LEU A 69 12.99 1.97 10.66
C LEU A 69 13.89 3.11 10.15
N GLU A 70 13.32 4.17 9.57
CA GLU A 70 14.10 5.33 9.09
C GLU A 70 14.84 6.02 10.23
N VAL A 71 14.17 6.26 11.36
CA VAL A 71 14.81 6.84 12.56
C VAL A 71 15.92 5.91 13.06
N ALA A 72 15.66 4.60 13.16
CA ALA A 72 16.67 3.63 13.61
C ALA A 72 17.90 3.62 12.68
N LEU A 73 17.70 3.59 11.36
CA LEU A 73 18.78 3.55 10.38
C LEU A 73 19.61 4.83 10.34
N LEU A 74 18.98 6.00 10.46
CA LEU A 74 19.66 7.29 10.25
C LEU A 74 20.17 7.92 11.55
N GLN A 75 19.41 7.80 12.64
CA GLN A 75 19.72 8.52 13.89
C GLN A 75 20.59 7.71 14.85
N THR A 76 20.63 6.38 14.74
CA THR A 76 21.42 5.54 15.65
C THR A 76 22.77 5.13 15.06
N GLU A 77 23.78 4.93 15.92
CA GLU A 77 25.09 4.42 15.50
C GLU A 77 25.00 3.00 14.93
N ALA A 78 24.19 2.14 15.56
CA ALA A 78 23.97 0.77 15.10
C ALA A 78 23.32 0.74 13.70
N GLY A 79 22.36 1.61 13.43
CA GLY A 79 21.73 1.75 12.11
C GLY A 79 22.71 2.20 11.04
N ARG A 80 23.54 3.22 11.34
CA ARG A 80 24.58 3.69 10.43
C ARG A 80 25.65 2.63 10.16
N ALA A 81 26.08 1.89 11.18
CA ALA A 81 27.01 0.77 11.03
C ALA A 81 26.43 -0.35 10.17
N LEU A 82 25.14 -0.68 10.35
CA LEU A 82 24.43 -1.65 9.51
C LEU A 82 24.40 -1.22 8.04
N LEU A 83 24.06 0.06 7.76
CA LEU A 83 24.05 0.58 6.39
C LEU A 83 25.43 0.53 5.75
N GLN A 84 26.48 0.93 6.48
CA GLN A 84 27.86 0.83 6.01
C GLN A 84 28.26 -0.62 5.71
N GLN A 85 27.88 -1.56 6.58
CA GLN A 85 28.14 -2.97 6.34
C GLN A 85 27.42 -3.43 5.08
N LEU A 86 26.13 -3.11 4.92
CA LEU A 86 25.37 -3.47 3.72
C LEU A 86 25.94 -2.86 2.44
N ASP A 87 26.43 -1.63 2.48
CA ASP A 87 27.07 -0.98 1.33
C ASP A 87 28.33 -1.76 0.86
N VAL A 88 29.01 -2.50 1.73
CA VAL A 88 30.12 -3.40 1.33
C VAL A 88 29.63 -4.57 0.49
N TRP A 89 28.44 -5.10 0.77
CA TRP A 89 27.90 -6.27 0.05
C TRP A 89 27.22 -5.90 -1.26
N VAL A 90 26.47 -4.80 -1.27
CA VAL A 90 25.57 -4.45 -2.38
C VAL A 90 26.04 -3.21 -3.17
N GLY A 91 27.13 -2.58 -2.72
CA GLY A 91 27.61 -1.31 -3.26
C GLY A 91 26.83 -0.12 -2.69
N GLN A 92 27.08 1.06 -3.24
CA GLN A 92 26.44 2.30 -2.78
C GLN A 92 24.92 2.22 -2.92
N GLY A 93 24.22 2.57 -1.84
CA GLY A 93 22.76 2.71 -1.85
C GLY A 93 22.01 1.63 -1.09
N ALA A 94 22.65 0.98 -0.12
CA ALA A 94 22.02 0.01 0.78
C ALA A 94 20.72 0.54 1.40
N HIS A 95 20.68 1.82 1.79
CA HIS A 95 19.45 2.45 2.31
C HIS A 95 18.30 2.36 1.32
N GLY A 96 18.54 2.70 0.05
CA GLY A 96 17.53 2.63 -1.01
C GLY A 96 17.03 1.20 -1.24
N LEU A 97 17.91 0.20 -1.15
CA LEU A 97 17.54 -1.21 -1.23
C LEU A 97 16.65 -1.61 -0.05
N VAL A 98 17.04 -1.29 1.19
CA VAL A 98 16.26 -1.61 2.40
C VAL A 98 14.86 -1.02 2.33
N VAL A 99 14.75 0.26 1.94
CA VAL A 99 13.47 0.95 1.77
C VAL A 99 12.63 0.29 0.68
N ARG A 100 13.22 -0.12 -0.44
CA ARG A 100 12.50 -0.80 -1.53
C ARG A 100 12.05 -2.20 -1.14
N VAL A 101 12.88 -2.96 -0.43
CA VAL A 101 12.53 -4.27 0.14
C VAL A 101 11.35 -4.13 1.09
N TYR A 102 11.37 -3.11 1.96
CA TYR A 102 10.26 -2.80 2.86
C TYR A 102 8.97 -2.50 2.08
N ALA A 103 9.03 -1.62 1.07
CA ALA A 103 7.87 -1.27 0.25
C ALA A 103 7.27 -2.48 -0.46
N LEU A 104 8.11 -3.35 -1.03
CA LEU A 104 7.68 -4.61 -1.63
C LEU A 104 7.10 -5.58 -0.60
N GLY A 105 7.64 -5.61 0.61
CA GLY A 105 7.06 -6.34 1.74
C GLY A 105 5.63 -5.88 2.05
N CYS A 106 5.39 -4.57 2.11
CA CYS A 106 4.05 -4.00 2.27
C CYS A 106 3.13 -4.46 1.13
N PHE A 107 3.58 -4.36 -0.13
CA PHE A 107 2.82 -4.85 -1.29
C PHE A 107 2.41 -6.32 -1.11
N VAL A 108 3.35 -7.21 -0.77
CA VAL A 108 3.06 -8.65 -0.60
C VAL A 108 2.03 -8.87 0.50
N VAL A 109 2.17 -8.21 1.65
CA VAL A 109 1.21 -8.31 2.77
C VAL A 109 -0.20 -7.92 2.33
N PHE A 110 -0.35 -6.78 1.66
CA PHE A 110 -1.67 -6.31 1.22
C PHE A 110 -2.20 -7.10 0.02
N MET A 111 -1.35 -7.57 -0.88
CA MET A 111 -1.72 -8.49 -1.97
C MET A 111 -2.34 -9.77 -1.40
N LEU A 112 -1.69 -10.39 -0.41
CA LEU A 112 -2.21 -11.60 0.24
C LEU A 112 -3.55 -11.32 0.96
N ARG A 113 -3.63 -10.18 1.65
CA ARG A 113 -4.84 -9.76 2.38
C ARG A 113 -6.02 -9.45 1.47
N HIS A 114 -5.77 -8.94 0.25
CA HIS A 114 -6.80 -8.58 -0.74
C HIS A 114 -7.02 -9.66 -1.80
N ARG A 115 -6.33 -10.81 -1.72
CA ARG A 115 -6.37 -11.87 -2.75
C ARG A 115 -7.77 -12.43 -2.96
N ARG A 116 -8.52 -12.64 -1.87
CA ARG A 116 -9.88 -13.22 -1.94
C ARG A 116 -10.85 -12.27 -2.63
N GLU A 117 -10.71 -10.98 -2.38
CA GLU A 117 -11.56 -9.92 -2.93
C GLU A 117 -11.25 -9.68 -4.39
N GLN A 118 -9.98 -9.75 -4.78
CA GLN A 118 -9.60 -9.68 -6.17
C GLN A 118 -10.15 -10.86 -6.97
N ALA A 119 -10.06 -12.07 -6.43
CA ALA A 119 -10.67 -13.26 -7.04
C ALA A 119 -12.21 -13.13 -7.13
N ALA A 120 -12.86 -12.61 -6.09
CA ALA A 120 -14.30 -12.35 -6.12
C ALA A 120 -14.70 -11.32 -7.19
N CYS A 121 -13.90 -10.25 -7.37
CA CYS A 121 -14.15 -9.26 -8.43
C CYS A 121 -14.02 -9.89 -9.82
N ASP A 122 -13.06 -10.79 -10.02
CA ASP A 122 -12.87 -11.50 -11.30
C ASP A 122 -14.04 -12.42 -11.61
N LEU A 123 -14.54 -13.16 -10.61
CA LEU A 123 -15.70 -14.05 -10.77
C LEU A 123 -16.98 -13.30 -11.13
N VAL A 124 -17.15 -12.07 -10.63
CA VAL A 124 -18.31 -11.22 -10.91
C VAL A 124 -18.11 -10.37 -12.19
N GLY A 125 -16.94 -10.45 -12.81
CA GLY A 125 -16.63 -9.69 -14.04
C GLY A 125 -16.53 -8.18 -13.81
N LEU A 126 -16.17 -7.74 -12.60
CA LEU A 126 -15.99 -6.31 -12.33
C LEU A 126 -14.74 -5.79 -13.04
N THR A 127 -14.91 -4.74 -13.85
CA THR A 127 -13.79 -4.10 -14.54
C THR A 127 -12.93 -3.31 -13.55
N ARG A 128 -11.63 -3.57 -13.58
CA ARG A 128 -10.67 -2.83 -12.75
C ARG A 128 -10.42 -1.44 -13.34
N PRO A 129 -10.31 -0.39 -12.52
CA PRO A 129 -10.00 0.94 -13.00
C PRO A 129 -8.61 0.98 -13.67
N ALA A 130 -8.45 1.82 -14.69
CA ALA A 130 -7.14 2.15 -15.24
C ALA A 130 -6.26 2.76 -14.14
N GLY A 131 -5.12 2.12 -13.86
CA GLY A 131 -4.28 2.49 -12.73
C GLY A 131 -3.07 3.34 -13.07
N LEU A 132 -2.83 3.69 -14.33
CA LEU A 132 -1.65 4.47 -14.74
C LEU A 132 -1.64 5.87 -14.11
N GLY A 133 -2.73 6.63 -14.25
CA GLY A 133 -2.82 7.99 -13.68
C GLY A 133 -2.63 8.02 -12.16
N PRO A 134 -3.46 7.28 -11.39
CA PRO A 134 -3.28 7.17 -9.93
C PRO A 134 -1.92 6.59 -9.55
N GLY A 135 -1.40 5.61 -10.29
CA GLY A 135 -0.09 5.01 -10.06
C GLY A 135 1.04 6.02 -10.16
N ILE A 136 1.08 6.81 -11.24
CA ILE A 136 2.09 7.87 -11.43
C ILE A 136 1.99 8.91 -10.31
N GLY A 137 0.77 9.36 -9.99
CA GLY A 137 0.55 10.34 -8.92
C GLY A 137 1.07 9.84 -7.57
N LEU A 138 0.83 8.58 -7.23
CA LEU A 138 1.34 7.96 -6.00
C LEU A 138 2.85 7.77 -6.02
N ILE A 139 3.45 7.43 -7.18
CA ILE A 139 4.90 7.31 -7.31
C ILE A 139 5.58 8.66 -7.03
N LEU A 140 5.10 9.73 -7.68
CA LEU A 140 5.63 11.07 -7.48
C LEU A 140 5.42 11.56 -6.04
N GLY A 141 4.21 11.38 -5.50
CA GLY A 141 3.91 11.75 -4.12
C GLY A 141 4.76 10.98 -3.11
N GLY A 142 4.94 9.68 -3.31
CA GLY A 142 5.78 8.83 -2.46
C GLY A 142 7.25 9.25 -2.51
N PHE A 143 7.76 9.61 -3.69
CA PHE A 143 9.11 10.15 -3.85
C PHE A 143 9.30 11.47 -3.08
N VAL A 144 8.38 12.43 -3.25
CA VAL A 144 8.42 13.72 -2.55
C VAL A 144 8.37 13.53 -1.04
N LEU A 145 7.46 12.70 -0.53
CA LEU A 145 7.36 12.43 0.91
C LEU A 145 8.61 11.76 1.46
N SER A 146 9.19 10.81 0.73
CA SER A 146 10.44 10.15 1.12
C SER A 146 11.61 11.14 1.15
N TYR A 147 11.69 12.04 0.17
CA TYR A 147 12.70 13.10 0.13
C TYR A 147 12.57 14.03 1.34
N LEU A 148 11.36 14.56 1.59
CA LEU A 148 11.10 15.44 2.73
C LEU A 148 11.43 14.78 4.06
N LEU A 149 11.02 13.51 4.25
CA LEU A 149 11.33 12.77 5.46
C LEU A 149 12.84 12.69 5.69
N ARG A 150 13.61 12.39 4.64
CA ARG A 150 15.08 12.32 4.72
C ARG A 150 15.70 13.68 5.02
N THR A 151 15.21 14.75 4.40
CA THR A 151 15.70 16.10 4.70
C THR A 151 15.45 16.51 6.15
N VAL A 152 14.35 16.05 6.75
CA VAL A 152 14.04 16.31 8.17
C VAL A 152 14.90 15.45 9.11
N LEU A 153 15.27 14.24 8.69
CA LEU A 153 16.07 13.30 9.47
C LEU A 153 17.58 13.38 9.18
N ALA A 154 18.05 14.26 8.30
CA ALA A 154 19.46 14.48 8.01
C ALA A 154 20.02 15.60 8.89
#